data_AF-A0A1V5GYR6-F1
#
_entry.id   AF-A0A1V5GYR6-F1
#
_cell.length_a   1.000
_cell.length_b   1.000
_cell.length_c   1.000
_cell.angle_alpha   90.00
_cell.angle_beta   90.00
_cell.angle_gamma   90.00
#
_symmetry.space_group_name_H-M   'P 1'
#
loop_
_entity.id
_entity.type
_entity.pdbx_description
1 polymer ?
#
loop_
_entity_poly.entity_id
_entity_poly.type
_entity_poly.pdbx_seq_one_letter_code
_entity_poly.pdbx_strand_id
1 'polypeptide(L)'
;MECLRGFEVPQPDKEMDHEEQLGESPGGDGGGGGDGATWTDADNWDLDSGSPGAADQAWFTGAATIAAGIPASVNRIITGTGAVSIAAGMSFPYVPSPNTAGGLTVGTGGASFTGLLSFPNGNAYINAAGNLTCNDLSWGNTATITQTGGQFDINTFRLPGNSGSLFDIQAWQFAASKPVTIGNPGTPTTNLRFVGTPIFQSGHRPNWTFSSGTTSGVKVNLNGQTLFGNVLQLEQTSASGRYTYLTNDAGSATVDVNSVVIGVGSPESYLDLDNTTVHVRGSGTAWDNRSTANTAFNVTDNTTVNVHASCNLDTGSRNLGTGGFINNFAFGNLTLKSGVKATITGNANLATGENDALYVNGSLALEDGSELAMDSREAYVNGPLTVGNSPGTATVSGGNLTLTDNASFVVEVNGLTAGSQYDQLIVSGGNITLAGDLVVQPGPFTANAWDVVYLISNTSGTTSGVFQYADDTFVDVFAGKRWFITYDADLDNLLLSGGNDVALYAVPEPAAAATLLLGGLALLRRRARK
;
A
#
# COMPACT_ATOMS: atom_id res chain seq x y z
N MET A 1 46.41 19.52 53.82
CA MET A 1 45.62 18.34 53.40
C MET A 1 45.20 18.59 51.96
N GLU A 2 46.11 18.57 50.99
CA GLU A 2 46.94 17.43 50.53
C GLU A 2 46.11 16.17 50.23
N CYS A 3 45.78 15.98 48.96
CA CYS A 3 46.14 14.75 48.25
C CYS A 3 46.15 15.02 46.74
N LEU A 4 47.36 15.20 46.20
CA LEU A 4 47.72 15.22 44.79
C LEU A 4 47.89 13.78 44.29
N ARG A 5 47.24 13.42 43.18
CA ARG A 5 47.65 12.38 42.21
C ARG A 5 47.17 12.90 40.86
N GLY A 6 48.02 13.28 39.90
CA GLY A 6 49.11 12.50 39.33
C GLY A 6 48.63 11.98 37.97
N PHE A 7 48.37 12.89 37.03
CA PHE A 7 48.04 12.55 35.64
C PHE A 7 49.34 12.69 34.84
N GLU A 8 49.98 11.56 34.54
CA GLU A 8 51.07 11.47 33.58
C GLU A 8 50.51 11.63 32.17
N VAL A 9 51.12 12.55 31.43
CA VAL A 9 50.92 12.75 29.99
C VAL A 9 51.67 11.63 29.27
N PRO A 10 51.01 10.82 28.41
CA PRO A 10 51.74 9.91 27.54
C PRO A 10 52.51 10.72 26.51
N GLN A 11 53.82 10.49 26.41
CA GLN A 11 54.63 11.00 25.32
C GLN A 11 54.19 10.40 23.98
N PRO A 12 54.27 11.16 22.87
CA PRO A 12 53.99 10.63 21.54
C PRO A 12 55.20 9.83 21.06
N ASP A 13 55.19 8.52 21.29
CA ASP A 13 56.20 7.63 20.75
C ASP A 13 55.78 7.09 19.38
N LYS A 14 56.66 7.41 18.42
CA LYS A 14 56.92 6.73 17.15
C LYS A 14 55.82 6.78 16.08
N GLU A 15 55.98 7.76 15.20
CA GLU A 15 55.78 7.56 13.76
C GLU A 15 56.43 6.22 13.35
N MET A 16 55.59 5.20 13.16
CA MET A 16 55.93 4.08 12.32
C MET A 16 55.61 4.52 10.90
N ASP A 17 56.64 4.93 10.18
CA ASP A 17 56.68 4.95 8.73
C ASP A 17 56.45 3.52 8.23
N HIS A 18 55.18 3.11 8.16
CA HIS A 18 54.77 2.03 7.29
C HIS A 18 54.71 2.64 5.89
N GLU A 19 55.89 2.73 5.28
CA GLU A 19 56.09 2.91 3.85
C GLU A 19 55.43 1.69 3.18
N GLU A 20 54.12 1.80 2.96
CA GLU A 20 53.41 0.90 2.07
C GLU A 20 54.07 1.08 0.70
N GLN A 21 54.81 0.06 0.29
CA GLN A 21 55.31 -0.09 -1.07
C GLN A 21 54.11 0.01 -2.01
N LEU A 22 53.83 1.23 -2.45
CA LEU A 22 53.22 1.51 -3.73
C LEU A 22 54.13 0.86 -4.75
N GLY A 23 53.85 -0.41 -5.05
CA GLY A 23 54.41 -1.10 -6.19
C GLY A 23 54.22 -0.16 -7.37
N GLU A 24 55.34 0.26 -7.94
CA GLU A 24 55.41 1.17 -9.05
C GLU A 24 54.36 0.73 -10.08
N SER A 25 53.37 1.61 -10.30
CA SER A 25 52.55 1.58 -11.50
C SER A 25 53.51 1.40 -12.67
N PRO A 26 53.32 0.38 -13.54
CA PRO A 26 54.19 0.21 -14.68
C PRO A 26 54.04 1.47 -15.55
N GLY A 27 55.04 2.34 -15.42
CA GLY A 27 55.17 3.55 -16.20
C GLY A 27 55.24 3.17 -17.67
N GLY A 28 54.22 3.61 -18.40
CA GLY A 28 54.15 3.62 -19.85
C GLY A 28 53.36 4.84 -20.26
N ASP A 29 54.04 5.99 -20.28
CA ASP A 29 53.56 7.25 -20.83
C ASP A 29 53.03 7.05 -22.26
N GLY A 30 51.72 7.22 -22.38
CA GLY A 30 51.00 7.37 -23.62
C GLY A 30 49.68 8.04 -23.31
N GLY A 31 49.71 9.35 -23.03
CA GLY A 31 48.51 10.20 -23.12
C GLY A 31 48.06 10.30 -24.59
N GLY A 32 47.83 9.16 -25.22
CA GLY A 32 47.43 9.03 -26.60
C GLY A 32 46.02 9.56 -26.74
N GLY A 33 45.82 10.36 -27.79
CA GLY A 33 44.51 10.86 -28.16
C GLY A 33 43.69 9.71 -28.68
N GLY A 34 43.21 8.86 -27.78
CA GLY A 34 42.24 7.85 -28.10
C GLY A 34 41.06 8.50 -28.79
N ASP A 35 40.50 7.83 -29.79
CA ASP A 35 39.42 8.37 -30.62
C ASP A 35 38.13 8.64 -29.82
N GLY A 36 38.09 8.18 -28.57
CA GLY A 36 36.95 8.24 -27.66
C GLY A 36 35.73 7.45 -28.13
N ALA A 37 35.85 6.71 -29.24
CA ALA A 37 34.75 6.21 -30.07
C ALA A 37 34.76 4.67 -30.23
N THR A 38 35.92 4.03 -30.16
CA THR A 38 36.05 2.58 -30.32
C THR A 38 36.60 1.91 -29.07
N TRP A 39 36.05 0.72 -28.75
CA TRP A 39 36.50 -0.08 -27.61
C TRP A 39 37.90 -0.67 -27.83
N THR A 40 38.33 -0.81 -29.09
CA THR A 40 39.63 -1.39 -29.45
C THR A 40 40.81 -0.44 -29.26
N ASP A 41 40.53 0.85 -29.02
CA ASP A 41 41.55 1.86 -28.78
C ASP A 41 41.94 1.84 -27.29
N ALA A 42 43.17 1.41 -27.02
CA ALA A 42 43.72 1.26 -25.67
C ALA A 42 43.96 2.61 -24.97
N ASP A 43 43.93 3.73 -25.69
CA ASP A 43 44.07 5.06 -25.10
C ASP A 43 42.76 5.56 -24.44
N ASN A 44 41.63 4.88 -24.71
CA ASN A 44 40.31 5.25 -24.18
C ASN A 44 40.05 4.73 -22.74
N TRP A 45 40.87 3.82 -22.22
CA TRP A 45 40.70 3.16 -20.92
C TRP A 45 42.01 2.53 -20.43
N ASP A 46 42.21 2.46 -19.11
CA ASP A 46 43.36 1.79 -18.51
C ASP A 46 43.06 0.28 -18.30
N LEU A 47 44.10 -0.56 -18.19
CA LEU A 47 44.02 -2.02 -18.15
C LEU A 47 44.91 -2.68 -17.11
N ASP A 48 44.49 -3.90 -16.74
CA ASP A 48 45.38 -4.94 -16.22
C ASP A 48 46.24 -5.55 -17.36
N SER A 49 45.63 -5.97 -18.48
CA SER A 49 46.33 -6.49 -19.68
C SER A 49 45.42 -6.66 -20.93
N GLY A 50 45.98 -6.55 -22.15
CA GLY A 50 45.35 -7.02 -23.40
C GLY A 50 44.29 -6.12 -24.08
N SER A 51 43.24 -6.73 -24.66
CA SER A 51 42.00 -6.03 -25.07
C SER A 51 40.87 -6.63 -24.23
N PRO A 52 39.89 -5.86 -23.73
CA PRO A 52 39.01 -6.33 -22.67
C PRO A 52 38.09 -7.43 -23.17
N GLY A 53 38.25 -8.62 -22.60
CA GLY A 53 37.37 -9.76 -22.73
C GLY A 53 36.61 -10.03 -21.43
N ALA A 54 35.97 -11.19 -21.37
CA ALA A 54 35.13 -11.62 -20.25
C ALA A 54 35.87 -11.69 -18.89
N ALA A 55 37.21 -11.76 -18.91
CA ALA A 55 38.05 -11.83 -17.71
C ALA A 55 38.57 -10.47 -17.25
N ASP A 56 38.47 -9.44 -18.09
CA ASP A 56 39.24 -8.21 -17.93
C ASP A 56 38.40 -7.08 -17.31
N GLN A 57 39.10 -6.09 -16.79
CA GLN A 57 38.53 -4.90 -16.17
C GLN A 57 38.86 -3.68 -17.04
N ALA A 58 37.92 -2.75 -17.21
CA ALA A 58 38.12 -1.52 -17.95
C ALA A 58 37.93 -0.30 -17.03
N TRP A 59 38.92 0.60 -17.02
CA TRP A 59 38.89 1.84 -16.25
C TRP A 59 38.76 3.07 -17.17
N PHE A 60 37.68 3.83 -17.01
CA PHE A 60 37.45 5.10 -17.70
C PHE A 60 37.68 6.24 -16.70
N THR A 61 38.86 6.85 -16.73
CA THR A 61 39.23 7.93 -15.80
C THR A 61 38.63 9.29 -16.20
N GLY A 62 38.31 9.46 -17.49
CA GLY A 62 37.68 10.66 -18.07
C GLY A 62 36.35 10.37 -18.77
N ALA A 63 35.86 11.36 -19.52
CA ALA A 63 34.64 11.21 -20.32
C ALA A 63 34.93 10.38 -21.58
N ALA A 64 34.03 9.47 -21.95
CA ALA A 64 34.20 8.58 -23.10
C ALA A 64 32.85 8.27 -23.77
N THR A 65 32.83 8.08 -25.10
CA THR A 65 31.61 7.70 -25.85
C THR A 65 31.89 6.55 -26.81
N ILE A 66 31.84 5.32 -26.30
CA ILE A 66 32.16 4.14 -27.10
C ILE A 66 30.96 3.71 -27.92
N ALA A 67 31.08 3.79 -29.25
CA ALA A 67 30.01 3.49 -30.20
C ALA A 67 30.22 2.20 -31.00
N ALA A 68 31.44 1.67 -31.05
CA ALA A 68 31.77 0.49 -31.84
C ALA A 68 32.83 -0.41 -31.18
N GLY A 69 32.89 -1.68 -31.61
CA GLY A 69 33.84 -2.67 -31.10
C GLY A 69 33.53 -3.18 -29.68
N ILE A 70 32.35 -2.87 -29.14
CA ILE A 70 31.99 -3.18 -27.75
C ILE A 70 31.88 -4.71 -27.56
N PRO A 71 32.60 -5.30 -26.60
CA PRO A 71 32.53 -6.73 -26.35
C PRO A 71 31.17 -7.11 -25.76
N ALA A 72 30.74 -8.35 -26.01
CA ALA A 72 29.51 -8.89 -25.44
C ALA A 72 29.59 -9.03 -23.90
N SER A 73 30.80 -9.15 -23.36
CA SER A 73 31.04 -9.30 -21.92
C SER A 73 32.39 -8.73 -21.50
N VAL A 74 32.43 -8.17 -20.30
CA VAL A 74 33.64 -7.74 -19.61
C VAL A 74 33.49 -8.04 -18.13
N ASN A 75 34.55 -8.39 -17.39
CA ASN A 75 34.38 -8.70 -15.96
C ASN A 75 33.96 -7.45 -15.19
N ARG A 76 34.58 -6.30 -15.47
CA ARG A 76 34.32 -5.07 -14.72
C ARG A 76 34.43 -3.80 -15.55
N ILE A 77 33.58 -2.83 -15.26
CA ILE A 77 33.75 -1.43 -15.68
C ILE A 77 33.87 -0.55 -14.44
N ILE A 78 34.82 0.38 -14.46
CA ILE A 78 34.99 1.42 -13.46
C ILE A 78 35.03 2.76 -14.18
N THR A 79 34.12 3.68 -13.83
CA THR A 79 34.11 5.05 -14.37
C THR A 79 34.52 6.07 -13.32
N GLY A 80 35.16 7.15 -13.76
CA GLY A 80 35.64 8.24 -12.93
C GLY A 80 34.68 9.43 -12.87
N THR A 81 35.23 10.63 -12.97
CA THR A 81 34.47 11.89 -12.86
C THR A 81 33.88 12.35 -14.20
N GLY A 82 34.34 11.78 -15.32
CA GLY A 82 33.78 12.03 -16.65
C GLY A 82 32.60 11.13 -16.97
N ALA A 83 31.66 11.66 -17.76
CA ALA A 83 30.50 10.88 -18.22
C ALA A 83 30.95 9.82 -19.25
N VAL A 84 30.53 8.57 -19.03
CA VAL A 84 30.83 7.45 -19.94
C VAL A 84 29.55 6.99 -20.62
N SER A 85 29.57 6.89 -21.94
CA SER A 85 28.45 6.36 -22.74
C SER A 85 28.91 5.17 -23.57
N ILE A 86 28.23 4.04 -23.47
CA ILE A 86 28.51 2.81 -24.20
C ILE A 86 27.26 2.43 -25.00
N ALA A 87 27.36 2.44 -26.33
CA ALA A 87 26.24 2.23 -27.23
C ALA A 87 25.82 0.75 -27.39
N ALA A 88 25.90 -0.06 -26.33
CA ALA A 88 25.41 -1.44 -26.31
C ALA A 88 24.98 -1.88 -24.90
N GLY A 89 24.40 -3.07 -24.82
CA GLY A 89 24.31 -3.83 -23.57
C GLY A 89 25.61 -4.57 -23.28
N MET A 90 25.77 -5.07 -22.06
CA MET A 90 26.98 -5.78 -21.63
C MET A 90 26.68 -6.82 -20.56
N SER A 91 27.39 -7.94 -20.60
CA SER A 91 27.38 -8.95 -19.56
C SER A 91 28.61 -8.85 -18.66
N PHE A 92 28.43 -8.95 -17.34
CA PHE A 92 29.48 -8.92 -16.32
C PHE A 92 29.59 -10.30 -15.64
N PRO A 93 30.23 -11.29 -16.28
CA PRO A 93 30.37 -12.60 -15.68
C PRO A 93 31.34 -12.57 -14.49
N TYR A 94 31.01 -13.33 -13.45
CA TYR A 94 31.97 -13.70 -12.42
C TYR A 94 33.09 -14.57 -13.02
N VAL A 95 34.33 -14.24 -12.67
CA VAL A 95 35.52 -14.96 -13.15
C VAL A 95 36.17 -15.68 -11.96
N PRO A 96 36.19 -17.04 -11.95
CA PRO A 96 36.66 -17.82 -10.80
C PRO A 96 38.12 -17.59 -10.39
N SER A 97 38.97 -17.09 -11.29
CA SER A 97 40.38 -16.79 -11.06
C SER A 97 40.71 -15.51 -11.81
N PRO A 98 41.00 -14.37 -11.14
CA PRO A 98 41.44 -14.23 -9.75
C PRO A 98 40.33 -14.07 -8.70
N ASN A 99 39.15 -14.69 -8.89
CA ASN A 99 37.98 -14.55 -8.01
C ASN A 99 37.46 -13.10 -7.98
N THR A 100 37.44 -12.45 -9.14
CA THR A 100 36.88 -11.10 -9.29
C THR A 100 35.38 -11.19 -9.57
N ALA A 101 34.62 -10.71 -8.60
CA ALA A 101 33.21 -10.37 -8.75
C ALA A 101 33.02 -9.52 -10.01
N GLY A 102 32.11 -9.95 -10.89
CA GLY A 102 31.66 -9.16 -12.02
C GLY A 102 30.98 -7.90 -11.50
N GLY A 103 31.35 -6.73 -12.02
CA GLY A 103 30.98 -5.48 -11.35
C GLY A 103 30.93 -4.24 -12.22
N LEU A 104 30.14 -3.28 -11.76
CA LEU A 104 30.08 -1.94 -12.34
C LEU A 104 30.26 -0.90 -11.24
N THR A 105 31.33 -0.12 -11.31
CA THR A 105 31.53 1.07 -10.49
C THR A 105 31.27 2.30 -11.34
N VAL A 106 30.23 3.05 -11.01
CA VAL A 106 29.86 4.31 -11.67
C VAL A 106 30.35 5.47 -10.82
N GLY A 107 31.37 6.16 -11.27
CA GLY A 107 31.86 7.38 -10.64
C GLY A 107 30.88 8.55 -10.80
N THR A 108 31.25 9.71 -10.26
CA THR A 108 30.37 10.89 -10.19
C THR A 108 29.99 11.46 -11.56
N GLY A 109 30.74 11.15 -12.62
CA GLY A 109 30.40 11.53 -13.99
C GLY A 109 29.21 10.78 -14.59
N GLY A 110 28.85 9.63 -13.99
CA GLY A 110 27.78 8.77 -14.47
C GLY A 110 28.21 7.80 -15.58
N ALA A 111 27.33 6.86 -15.90
CA ALA A 111 27.49 5.88 -16.95
C ALA A 111 26.16 5.63 -17.68
N SER A 112 26.20 5.54 -19.00
CA SER A 112 25.03 5.29 -19.84
C SER A 112 25.28 4.10 -20.78
N PHE A 113 24.28 3.21 -20.87
CA PHE A 113 24.29 2.03 -21.72
C PHE A 113 22.98 1.98 -22.50
N THR A 114 23.02 1.64 -23.80
CA THR A 114 21.79 1.57 -24.61
C THR A 114 21.11 0.20 -24.56
N GLY A 115 21.70 -0.81 -23.90
CA GLY A 115 21.16 -2.17 -23.84
C GLY A 115 20.97 -2.74 -22.43
N LEU A 116 20.83 -4.07 -22.36
CA LEU A 116 20.77 -4.83 -21.11
C LEU A 116 22.13 -4.90 -20.44
N LEU A 117 22.18 -4.61 -19.15
CA LEU A 117 23.28 -4.94 -18.27
C LEU A 117 22.94 -6.22 -17.49
N SER A 118 23.72 -7.28 -17.72
CA SER A 118 23.46 -8.59 -17.15
C SER A 118 24.61 -9.04 -16.26
N PHE A 119 24.29 -9.57 -15.09
CA PHE A 119 25.24 -10.16 -14.14
C PHE A 119 24.90 -11.64 -13.95
N PRO A 120 25.29 -12.51 -14.88
CA PRO A 120 24.69 -13.85 -15.00
C PRO A 120 25.06 -14.80 -13.86
N ASN A 121 26.26 -14.68 -13.27
CA ASN A 121 26.79 -15.64 -12.31
C ASN A 121 27.53 -14.94 -11.16
N GLY A 122 27.54 -15.57 -9.99
CA GLY A 122 28.38 -15.20 -8.84
C GLY A 122 27.90 -13.99 -8.04
N ASN A 123 28.77 -13.49 -7.15
CA ASN A 123 28.56 -12.29 -6.35
C ASN A 123 28.78 -11.06 -7.23
N ALA A 124 27.71 -10.55 -7.84
CA ALA A 124 27.77 -9.33 -8.63
C ALA A 124 27.75 -8.09 -7.73
N TYR A 125 28.30 -6.97 -8.20
CA TYR A 125 28.10 -5.70 -7.51
C TYR A 125 27.91 -4.51 -8.45
N ILE A 126 27.17 -3.53 -7.96
CA ILE A 126 27.05 -2.20 -8.54
C ILE A 126 27.35 -1.20 -7.44
N ASN A 127 28.28 -0.29 -7.69
CA ASN A 127 28.53 0.85 -6.83
C ASN A 127 28.38 2.13 -7.65
N ALA A 128 27.33 2.91 -7.41
CA ALA A 128 27.03 4.12 -8.16
C ALA A 128 27.12 5.37 -7.28
N ALA A 129 28.05 6.26 -7.64
CA ALA A 129 28.16 7.62 -7.11
C ALA A 129 27.57 8.67 -8.07
N GLY A 130 27.43 8.33 -9.35
CA GLY A 130 26.77 9.15 -10.38
C GLY A 130 25.56 8.45 -11.02
N ASN A 131 24.95 9.10 -12.02
CA ASN A 131 23.77 8.54 -12.70
C ASN A 131 24.13 7.26 -13.46
N LEU A 132 23.27 6.25 -13.37
CA LEU A 132 23.35 5.04 -14.18
C LEU A 132 22.12 4.97 -15.09
N THR A 133 22.35 5.05 -16.39
CA THR A 133 21.31 4.89 -17.41
C THR A 133 21.50 3.57 -18.12
N CYS A 134 20.48 2.71 -18.15
CA CYS A 134 20.44 1.54 -19.03
C CYS A 134 19.01 1.19 -19.42
N ASN A 135 18.80 0.27 -20.36
CA ASN A 135 17.44 -0.22 -20.63
C ASN A 135 17.02 -1.20 -19.55
N ASP A 136 17.79 -2.27 -19.39
CA ASP A 136 17.50 -3.32 -18.43
C ASP A 136 18.71 -3.57 -17.55
N LEU A 137 18.46 -3.95 -16.30
CA LEU A 137 19.45 -4.36 -15.33
C LEU A 137 19.00 -5.69 -14.72
N SER A 138 19.86 -6.72 -14.77
CA SER A 138 19.48 -8.08 -14.39
C SER A 138 20.59 -8.83 -13.69
N TRP A 139 20.22 -9.64 -12.70
CA TRP A 139 21.14 -10.54 -11.98
C TRP A 139 20.68 -12.00 -12.09
N GLY A 140 21.65 -12.90 -12.24
CA GLY A 140 21.37 -14.34 -12.23
C GLY A 140 21.34 -14.94 -10.82
N ASN A 141 22.14 -14.41 -9.88
CA ASN A 141 22.33 -15.03 -8.57
C ASN A 141 22.29 -14.05 -7.38
N THR A 142 23.43 -13.60 -6.86
CA THR A 142 23.54 -12.64 -5.74
C THR A 142 24.04 -11.30 -6.26
N ALA A 143 23.57 -10.21 -5.66
CA ALA A 143 24.00 -8.87 -6.04
C ALA A 143 24.16 -7.99 -4.79
N THR A 144 25.21 -7.18 -4.78
CA THR A 144 25.37 -6.05 -3.85
C THR A 144 25.19 -4.76 -4.62
N ILE A 145 24.14 -4.01 -4.33
CA ILE A 145 23.84 -2.75 -5.02
C ILE A 145 23.99 -1.62 -4.02
N THR A 146 24.95 -0.75 -4.27
CA THR A 146 25.23 0.44 -3.46
C THR A 146 25.02 1.67 -4.34
N GLN A 147 24.21 2.61 -3.86
CA GLN A 147 24.05 3.92 -4.48
C GLN A 147 24.40 4.99 -3.45
N THR A 148 25.54 5.64 -3.65
CA THR A 148 26.02 6.73 -2.79
C THR A 148 25.67 8.11 -3.38
N GLY A 149 25.31 8.16 -4.66
CA GLY A 149 24.87 9.36 -5.36
C GLY A 149 24.24 9.04 -6.72
N GLY A 150 23.79 10.10 -7.41
CA GLY A 150 23.12 9.99 -8.69
C GLY A 150 21.76 9.29 -8.63
N GLN A 151 21.24 8.95 -9.81
CA GLN A 151 19.96 8.28 -10.00
C GLN A 151 20.07 7.12 -11.00
N PHE A 152 19.20 6.12 -10.82
CA PHE A 152 19.00 5.04 -11.78
C PHE A 152 17.92 5.42 -12.79
N ASP A 153 18.30 5.44 -14.07
CA ASP A 153 17.40 5.67 -15.20
C ASP A 153 17.29 4.38 -16.03
N ILE A 154 16.42 3.48 -15.57
CA ILE A 154 16.35 2.07 -15.98
C ILE A 154 14.90 1.70 -16.32
N ASN A 155 14.63 1.07 -17.47
CA ASN A 155 13.27 0.58 -17.78
C ASN A 155 12.92 -0.65 -16.93
N THR A 156 13.81 -1.66 -16.87
CA THR A 156 13.56 -2.88 -16.10
C THR A 156 14.67 -3.14 -15.10
N PHE A 157 14.33 -3.22 -13.81
CA PHE A 157 15.22 -3.58 -12.72
C PHE A 157 14.85 -4.97 -12.20
N ARG A 158 15.51 -6.01 -12.74
CA ARG A 158 15.19 -7.41 -12.45
C ARG A 158 15.93 -7.91 -11.24
N LEU A 159 15.30 -7.88 -10.07
CA LEU A 159 15.83 -8.34 -8.79
C LEU A 159 16.39 -9.77 -8.86
N PRO A 160 17.43 -10.10 -8.07
CA PRO A 160 18.07 -11.40 -8.16
C PRO A 160 17.11 -12.55 -7.79
N GLY A 161 17.04 -13.57 -8.65
CA GLY A 161 16.02 -14.61 -8.55
C GLY A 161 16.45 -15.90 -7.85
N ASN A 162 17.68 -16.39 -8.06
CA ASN A 162 18.01 -17.81 -7.83
C ASN A 162 19.06 -18.10 -6.75
N SER A 163 19.28 -17.18 -5.82
CA SER A 163 20.33 -17.35 -4.80
C SER A 163 19.96 -18.28 -3.65
N GLY A 164 18.66 -18.52 -3.39
CA GLY A 164 18.17 -19.15 -2.16
C GLY A 164 18.45 -18.34 -0.88
N SER A 165 19.02 -17.14 -1.01
CA SER A 165 19.34 -16.24 0.09
C SER A 165 18.30 -15.10 0.19
N LEU A 166 18.45 -14.24 1.19
CA LEU A 166 17.66 -13.03 1.34
C LEU A 166 18.29 -11.89 0.53
N PHE A 167 17.49 -11.16 -0.25
CA PHE A 167 17.94 -9.97 -0.96
C PHE A 167 17.29 -8.70 -0.39
N ASP A 168 18.13 -7.70 -0.10
CA ASP A 168 17.71 -6.45 0.51
C ASP A 168 17.46 -5.36 -0.55
N ILE A 169 16.22 -4.88 -0.62
CA ILE A 169 15.81 -3.71 -1.40
C ILE A 169 16.11 -2.46 -0.57
N GLN A 170 16.97 -1.58 -1.07
CA GLN A 170 17.45 -0.40 -0.33
C GLN A 170 16.76 0.88 -0.83
N ALA A 171 17.09 2.02 -0.22
CA ALA A 171 16.59 3.33 -0.60
C ALA A 171 17.25 3.88 -1.89
N TRP A 172 17.16 3.13 -2.99
CA TRP A 172 17.68 3.57 -4.29
C TRP A 172 16.83 4.70 -4.89
N GLN A 173 17.48 5.63 -5.56
CA GLN A 173 16.90 6.76 -6.27
C GLN A 173 16.76 6.46 -7.75
N PHE A 174 15.55 6.66 -8.28
CA PHE A 174 15.20 6.45 -9.68
C PHE A 174 14.78 7.76 -10.36
N ALA A 175 15.20 7.93 -11.60
CA ALA A 175 14.81 9.06 -12.46
C ALA A 175 13.39 8.86 -13.04
N ALA A 176 12.73 9.94 -13.48
CA ALA A 176 11.39 9.90 -14.07
C ALA A 176 11.36 9.62 -15.59
N SER A 177 12.51 9.48 -16.24
CA SER A 177 12.63 9.44 -17.70
C SER A 177 12.11 8.15 -18.35
N LYS A 178 11.95 7.08 -17.57
CA LYS A 178 11.60 5.75 -18.07
C LYS A 178 10.54 5.09 -17.19
N PRO A 179 9.54 4.38 -17.75
CA PRO A 179 8.63 3.55 -16.96
C PRO A 179 9.40 2.42 -16.30
N VAL A 180 9.70 2.55 -15.01
CA VAL A 180 10.47 1.53 -14.29
C VAL A 180 9.56 0.35 -13.95
N THR A 181 9.97 -0.86 -14.32
CA THR A 181 9.40 -2.11 -13.79
C THR A 181 10.45 -2.77 -12.90
N ILE A 182 10.11 -3.00 -11.63
CA ILE A 182 10.97 -3.62 -10.63
C ILE A 182 10.35 -4.95 -10.24
N GLY A 183 11.13 -6.03 -10.31
CA GLY A 183 10.57 -7.34 -10.05
C GLY A 183 11.56 -8.46 -10.20
N ASN A 184 11.17 -9.66 -9.84
CA ASN A 184 11.97 -10.88 -9.97
C ASN A 184 11.29 -11.83 -10.98
N PRO A 185 11.22 -11.49 -12.28
CA PRO A 185 10.45 -12.27 -13.24
C PRO A 185 10.93 -13.72 -13.36
N GLY A 186 10.00 -14.62 -13.67
CA GLY A 186 10.29 -16.04 -13.90
C GLY A 186 10.10 -16.88 -12.65
N THR A 187 11.08 -17.74 -12.34
CA THR A 187 11.00 -18.75 -11.28
C THR A 187 11.92 -18.51 -10.07
N PRO A 188 11.88 -17.33 -9.43
CA PRO A 188 12.78 -17.01 -8.34
C PRO A 188 12.53 -17.89 -7.10
N THR A 189 13.59 -18.09 -6.32
CA THR A 189 13.65 -18.72 -4.99
C THR A 189 14.02 -17.74 -3.88
N THR A 190 14.43 -16.53 -4.24
CA THR A 190 15.05 -15.56 -3.33
C THR A 190 13.98 -14.76 -2.62
N ASN A 191 13.98 -14.80 -1.29
CA ASN A 191 13.12 -13.92 -0.48
C ASN A 191 13.65 -12.49 -0.57
N LEU A 192 12.75 -11.52 -0.52
CA LEU A 192 13.05 -10.10 -0.62
C LEU A 192 12.70 -9.42 0.70
N ARG A 193 13.52 -8.45 1.11
CA ARG A 193 13.25 -7.60 2.28
C ARG A 193 13.56 -6.16 1.95
N PHE A 194 12.69 -5.24 2.33
CA PHE A 194 12.99 -3.82 2.25
C PHE A 194 13.82 -3.41 3.48
N VAL A 195 14.99 -2.83 3.23
CA VAL A 195 15.84 -2.20 4.26
C VAL A 195 15.92 -0.68 4.10
N GLY A 196 15.29 -0.16 3.04
CA GLY A 196 15.04 1.26 2.83
C GLY A 196 13.88 1.45 1.85
N THR A 197 13.34 2.66 1.82
CA THR A 197 12.25 3.05 0.91
C THR A 197 12.85 3.58 -0.39
N PRO A 198 12.66 2.92 -1.56
CA PRO A 198 13.10 3.46 -2.83
C PRO A 198 12.45 4.82 -3.12
N ILE A 199 13.22 5.74 -3.72
CA ILE A 199 12.83 7.11 -4.00
C ILE A 199 12.65 7.28 -5.50
N PHE A 200 11.47 7.72 -5.91
CA PHE A 200 11.17 8.03 -7.31
C PHE A 200 10.98 9.54 -7.47
N GLN A 201 11.48 10.10 -8.57
CA GLN A 201 11.19 11.49 -8.91
C GLN A 201 9.67 11.76 -8.97
N SER A 202 9.27 13.00 -8.67
CA SER A 202 7.85 13.37 -8.57
C SER A 202 7.07 13.02 -9.83
N GLY A 203 5.86 12.48 -9.63
CA GLY A 203 4.98 12.03 -10.71
C GLY A 203 5.34 10.68 -11.33
N HIS A 204 6.51 10.12 -10.99
CA HIS A 204 6.94 8.82 -11.50
C HIS A 204 6.56 7.69 -10.55
N ARG A 205 5.86 6.66 -11.04
CA ARG A 205 5.41 5.50 -10.26
C ARG A 205 5.83 4.19 -10.95
N PRO A 206 6.68 3.35 -10.34
CA PRO A 206 7.14 2.10 -10.96
C PRO A 206 6.05 1.02 -10.97
N ASN A 207 6.15 0.03 -11.85
CA ASN A 207 5.41 -1.22 -11.70
C ASN A 207 6.24 -2.21 -10.86
N TRP A 208 5.63 -2.81 -9.85
CA TRP A 208 6.21 -3.88 -9.04
C TRP A 208 5.61 -5.22 -9.48
N THR A 209 6.46 -6.15 -9.89
CA THR A 209 6.03 -7.51 -10.26
C THR A 209 6.84 -8.52 -9.48
N PHE A 210 6.21 -9.13 -8.49
CA PHE A 210 6.80 -10.22 -7.75
C PHE A 210 6.26 -11.54 -8.24
N SER A 211 7.14 -12.46 -8.60
CA SER A 211 6.74 -13.81 -8.96
C SER A 211 7.46 -14.84 -8.08
N SER A 212 6.94 -16.06 -8.12
CA SER A 212 7.59 -17.26 -7.63
C SER A 212 7.40 -18.33 -8.70
N GLY A 213 8.44 -19.11 -8.95
CA GLY A 213 8.30 -20.33 -9.75
C GLY A 213 8.91 -21.53 -9.08
N THR A 214 9.21 -21.41 -7.80
CA THR A 214 9.67 -22.55 -7.02
C THR A 214 8.63 -22.96 -6.04
N THR A 215 8.85 -24.18 -5.56
CA THR A 215 7.93 -24.73 -4.62
C THR A 215 8.03 -23.95 -3.29
N SER A 216 9.14 -23.39 -2.84
CA SER A 216 9.15 -22.78 -1.48
C SER A 216 8.37 -21.45 -1.34
N GLY A 217 7.85 -20.90 -2.44
CA GLY A 217 7.27 -19.56 -2.47
C GLY A 217 8.33 -18.46 -2.44
N VAL A 218 7.91 -17.22 -2.68
CA VAL A 218 8.75 -16.03 -2.48
C VAL A 218 8.05 -15.10 -1.51
N LYS A 219 8.74 -14.83 -0.40
CA LYS A 219 8.34 -13.82 0.58
C LYS A 219 8.91 -12.47 0.18
N VAL A 220 8.07 -11.45 0.14
CA VAL A 220 8.48 -10.05 0.02
C VAL A 220 8.10 -9.34 1.32
N ASN A 221 9.07 -9.02 2.16
CA ASN A 221 8.82 -8.37 3.45
C ASN A 221 9.07 -6.85 3.35
N LEU A 222 8.03 -6.04 3.56
CA LEU A 222 8.11 -4.57 3.60
C LEU A 222 8.91 -4.05 4.79
N ASN A 223 8.95 -4.78 5.91
CA ASN A 223 9.80 -4.47 7.07
C ASN A 223 9.71 -2.99 7.50
N GLY A 224 8.48 -2.48 7.62
CA GLY A 224 8.18 -1.09 8.01
C GLY A 224 8.50 -0.02 6.97
N GLN A 225 8.84 -0.38 5.73
CA GLN A 225 9.16 0.54 4.64
C GLN A 225 7.94 0.85 3.77
N THR A 226 8.09 1.86 2.90
CA THR A 226 7.07 2.20 1.91
C THR A 226 7.35 1.53 0.57
N LEU A 227 6.36 0.82 0.03
CA LEU A 227 6.30 0.41 -1.37
C LEU A 227 5.46 1.44 -2.13
N PHE A 228 6.11 2.20 -3.00
CA PHE A 228 5.47 3.21 -3.84
C PHE A 228 5.45 2.74 -5.30
N GLY A 229 4.30 2.79 -5.97
CA GLY A 229 4.15 2.21 -7.30
C GLY A 229 2.95 2.69 -8.10
N ASN A 230 2.88 2.23 -9.34
CA ASN A 230 1.75 2.31 -10.23
C ASN A 230 0.94 1.02 -10.07
N VAL A 231 1.51 -0.12 -10.47
CA VAL A 231 0.92 -1.44 -10.25
C VAL A 231 1.76 -2.22 -9.23
N LEU A 232 1.12 -2.87 -8.27
CA LEU A 232 1.70 -3.98 -7.51
C LEU A 232 1.07 -5.28 -8.00
N GLN A 233 1.88 -6.18 -8.55
CA GLN A 233 1.44 -7.44 -9.10
C GLN A 233 2.14 -8.61 -8.41
N LEU A 234 1.35 -9.54 -7.88
CA LEU A 234 1.82 -10.80 -7.30
C LEU A 234 1.40 -11.96 -8.22
N GLU A 235 2.40 -12.63 -8.77
CA GLU A 235 2.23 -13.70 -9.75
C GLU A 235 2.76 -15.04 -9.22
N GLN A 236 2.24 -16.12 -9.79
CA GLN A 236 2.79 -17.46 -9.60
C GLN A 236 2.88 -18.13 -10.97
N THR A 237 4.07 -18.61 -11.34
CA THR A 237 4.30 -19.20 -12.67
C THR A 237 4.14 -20.72 -12.71
N SER A 238 3.91 -21.38 -11.57
CA SER A 238 3.76 -22.85 -11.48
C SER A 238 2.56 -23.26 -10.62
N ALA A 239 1.82 -24.29 -11.05
CA ALA A 239 0.55 -24.70 -10.46
C ALA A 239 0.65 -25.52 -9.15
N SER A 240 1.78 -25.47 -8.44
CA SER A 240 2.03 -26.36 -7.30
C SER A 240 2.04 -25.63 -5.96
N GLY A 241 0.86 -25.43 -5.35
CA GLY A 241 0.63 -25.32 -3.91
C GLY A 241 1.23 -24.16 -3.13
N ARG A 242 1.90 -23.18 -3.76
CA ARG A 242 2.91 -22.33 -3.10
C ARG A 242 2.99 -20.91 -3.64
N TYR A 243 3.31 -19.99 -2.75
CA TYR A 243 2.77 -18.63 -2.82
C TYR A 243 3.83 -17.57 -3.11
N THR A 244 3.48 -16.56 -3.92
CA THR A 244 4.12 -15.24 -3.82
C THR A 244 3.30 -14.43 -2.85
N TYR A 245 3.94 -13.91 -1.81
CA TYR A 245 3.23 -13.15 -0.80
C TYR A 245 4.02 -11.94 -0.32
N LEU A 246 3.29 -10.85 -0.15
CA LEU A 246 3.79 -9.61 0.41
C LEU A 246 3.43 -9.58 1.90
N THR A 247 4.43 -9.41 2.76
CA THR A 247 4.24 -9.27 4.20
C THR A 247 4.77 -7.97 4.74
N ASN A 248 4.36 -7.67 5.96
CA ASN A 248 5.04 -6.70 6.80
C ASN A 248 5.29 -7.29 8.18
N ASP A 249 6.51 -7.78 8.43
CA ASP A 249 6.85 -8.37 9.72
C ASP A 249 7.27 -7.31 10.77
N ALA A 250 7.36 -6.03 10.39
CA ALA A 250 7.87 -4.97 11.26
C ALA A 250 6.96 -3.73 11.26
N GLY A 251 6.40 -3.42 12.44
CA GLY A 251 5.75 -2.13 12.72
C GLY A 251 4.81 -1.62 11.62
N SER A 252 4.80 -0.31 11.40
CA SER A 252 3.94 0.36 10.40
C SER A 252 4.62 0.45 9.04
N ALA A 253 4.12 -0.28 8.03
CA ALA A 253 4.53 -0.12 6.62
C ALA A 253 3.48 0.65 5.80
N THR A 254 3.84 1.05 4.58
CA THR A 254 2.90 1.69 3.63
C THR A 254 3.02 1.07 2.24
N VAL A 255 1.89 0.79 1.61
CA VAL A 255 1.79 0.42 0.19
C VAL A 255 1.01 1.52 -0.51
N ASP A 256 1.65 2.37 -1.31
CA ASP A 256 1.00 3.45 -2.06
C ASP A 256 1.08 3.18 -3.56
N VAL A 257 -0.02 2.68 -4.13
CA VAL A 257 -0.10 2.23 -5.52
C VAL A 257 -1.34 2.74 -6.22
N ASN A 258 -1.33 2.74 -7.55
CA ASN A 258 -2.55 2.97 -8.32
C ASN A 258 -3.41 1.70 -8.37
N SER A 259 -2.81 0.52 -8.53
CA SER A 259 -3.54 -0.74 -8.51
C SER A 259 -2.78 -1.89 -7.86
N VAL A 260 -3.54 -2.83 -7.31
CA VAL A 260 -3.08 -4.10 -6.74
C VAL A 260 -3.67 -5.24 -7.56
N VAL A 261 -2.83 -6.17 -8.02
CA VAL A 261 -3.24 -7.37 -8.77
C VAL A 261 -2.64 -8.60 -8.11
N ILE A 262 -3.47 -9.57 -7.75
CA ILE A 262 -3.08 -10.74 -6.96
C ILE A 262 -3.52 -12.01 -7.69
N GLY A 263 -2.65 -13.02 -7.74
CA GLY A 263 -3.02 -14.35 -8.23
C GLY A 263 -3.00 -14.45 -9.76
N VAL A 264 -2.09 -13.73 -10.42
CA VAL A 264 -1.93 -13.86 -11.87
C VAL A 264 -1.29 -15.21 -12.19
N GLY A 265 -1.94 -15.97 -13.08
CA GLY A 265 -1.45 -17.25 -13.60
C GLY A 265 -1.86 -18.47 -12.76
N SER A 266 -1.69 -18.39 -11.43
CA SER A 266 -2.09 -19.44 -10.51
C SER A 266 -2.65 -18.83 -9.21
N PRO A 267 -3.66 -19.48 -8.61
CA PRO A 267 -4.51 -18.85 -7.60
C PRO A 267 -3.89 -18.62 -6.22
N GLU A 268 -2.63 -18.94 -5.99
CA GLU A 268 -2.07 -19.03 -4.65
C GLU A 268 -1.15 -17.85 -4.33
N SER A 269 -1.37 -16.67 -4.88
CA SER A 269 -0.67 -15.46 -4.40
C SER A 269 -1.54 -14.72 -3.38
N TYR A 270 -0.95 -14.03 -2.41
CA TYR A 270 -1.72 -13.29 -1.40
C TYR A 270 -0.98 -12.12 -0.77
N LEU A 271 -1.74 -11.29 -0.06
CA LEU A 271 -1.23 -10.28 0.86
C LEU A 271 -1.38 -10.83 2.28
N ASP A 272 -0.33 -10.73 3.09
CA ASP A 272 -0.32 -11.03 4.53
C ASP A 272 0.27 -9.82 5.27
N LEU A 273 -0.54 -8.78 5.34
CA LEU A 273 -0.13 -7.46 5.80
C LEU A 273 -0.69 -7.23 7.21
N ASP A 274 0.21 -6.98 8.16
CA ASP A 274 -0.09 -6.54 9.52
C ASP A 274 0.30 -5.07 9.67
N ASN A 275 -0.55 -4.30 10.38
CA ASN A 275 -0.36 -2.90 10.74
C ASN A 275 0.12 -2.01 9.58
N THR A 276 -0.39 -2.28 8.38
CA THR A 276 0.05 -1.64 7.14
C THR A 276 -0.99 -0.63 6.65
N THR A 277 -0.57 0.52 6.14
CA THR A 277 -1.47 1.42 5.41
C THR A 277 -1.35 1.17 3.91
N VAL A 278 -2.45 0.78 3.26
CA VAL A 278 -2.52 0.64 1.81
C VAL A 278 -3.28 1.83 1.23
N HIS A 279 -2.71 2.51 0.25
CA HIS A 279 -3.37 3.55 -0.53
C HIS A 279 -3.55 3.06 -1.97
N VAL A 280 -4.81 3.00 -2.41
CA VAL A 280 -5.21 2.66 -3.77
C VAL A 280 -5.69 3.93 -4.46
N ARG A 281 -4.98 4.36 -5.51
CA ARG A 281 -5.18 5.68 -6.16
C ARG A 281 -5.67 5.60 -7.60
N GLY A 282 -5.71 4.42 -8.20
CA GLY A 282 -6.11 4.21 -9.59
C GLY A 282 -7.63 4.15 -9.75
N SER A 283 -8.06 4.29 -11.01
CA SER A 283 -9.45 4.10 -11.46
C SER A 283 -9.62 2.76 -12.18
N GLY A 284 -10.85 2.41 -12.56
CA GLY A 284 -11.14 1.10 -13.17
C GLY A 284 -10.96 -0.01 -12.15
N THR A 285 -10.46 -1.19 -12.52
CA THR A 285 -10.15 -2.24 -11.54
C THR A 285 -8.83 -1.94 -10.84
N ALA A 286 -8.92 -1.27 -9.69
CA ALA A 286 -7.76 -0.84 -8.90
C ALA A 286 -7.37 -1.86 -7.83
N TRP A 287 -8.29 -2.73 -7.43
CA TRP A 287 -8.00 -3.90 -6.61
C TRP A 287 -8.55 -5.14 -7.34
N ASP A 288 -7.65 -6.01 -7.76
CA ASP A 288 -7.94 -7.21 -8.57
C ASP A 288 -7.38 -8.44 -7.86
N ASN A 289 -8.20 -9.07 -7.03
CA ASN A 289 -7.83 -10.33 -6.40
C ASN A 289 -8.36 -11.50 -7.22
N ARG A 290 -7.47 -12.32 -7.77
CA ARG A 290 -7.78 -13.54 -8.53
C ARG A 290 -7.36 -14.81 -7.82
N SER A 291 -6.96 -14.70 -6.55
CA SER A 291 -6.49 -15.84 -5.79
C SER A 291 -7.66 -16.77 -5.42
N THR A 292 -7.51 -18.06 -5.67
CA THR A 292 -8.52 -19.10 -5.35
C THR A 292 -8.05 -19.95 -4.18
N ALA A 293 -8.97 -20.32 -3.29
CA ALA A 293 -8.73 -21.24 -2.17
C ALA A 293 -7.57 -20.87 -1.23
N ASN A 294 -7.25 -19.58 -1.09
CA ASN A 294 -6.13 -19.14 -0.26
C ASN A 294 -6.58 -18.75 1.15
N THR A 295 -6.44 -19.68 2.10
CA THR A 295 -6.74 -19.44 3.53
C THR A 295 -5.71 -18.53 4.23
N ALA A 296 -4.60 -18.21 3.56
CA ALA A 296 -3.54 -17.37 4.11
C ALA A 296 -3.62 -15.92 3.66
N PHE A 297 -4.58 -15.55 2.80
CA PHE A 297 -4.81 -14.13 2.53
C PHE A 297 -5.28 -13.45 3.81
N ASN A 298 -4.48 -12.52 4.28
CA ASN A 298 -4.67 -11.84 5.54
C ASN A 298 -4.33 -10.36 5.39
N VAL A 299 -5.34 -9.54 5.15
CA VAL A 299 -5.21 -8.07 5.20
C VAL A 299 -5.85 -7.59 6.50
N THR A 300 -5.66 -8.33 7.61
CA THR A 300 -6.26 -8.04 8.92
C THR A 300 -5.25 -7.33 9.84
N ASP A 301 -5.41 -7.43 11.17
CA ASP A 301 -4.51 -6.86 12.17
C ASP A 301 -4.18 -5.36 11.99
N ASN A 302 -5.22 -4.50 12.05
CA ASN A 302 -5.11 -3.05 11.91
C ASN A 302 -4.62 -2.53 10.54
N THR A 303 -4.43 -3.41 9.55
CA THR A 303 -4.15 -2.97 8.18
C THR A 303 -5.32 -2.17 7.62
N THR A 304 -5.03 -1.00 7.05
CA THR A 304 -6.03 -0.04 6.57
C THR A 304 -5.89 0.21 5.07
N VAL A 305 -6.91 -0.14 4.30
CA VAL A 305 -6.99 0.13 2.86
C VAL A 305 -7.75 1.42 2.62
N ASN A 306 -7.09 2.41 2.05
CA ASN A 306 -7.66 3.71 1.68
C ASN A 306 -7.85 3.78 0.16
N VAL A 307 -9.07 3.99 -0.29
CA VAL A 307 -9.40 4.16 -1.71
C VAL A 307 -9.57 5.65 -2.00
N HIS A 308 -8.66 6.20 -2.81
CA HIS A 308 -8.58 7.64 -3.11
C HIS A 308 -9.25 8.05 -4.42
N ALA A 309 -9.59 7.09 -5.28
CA ALA A 309 -10.19 7.34 -6.58
C ALA A 309 -11.31 6.34 -6.85
N SER A 310 -12.32 6.77 -7.61
CA SER A 310 -13.45 5.90 -7.94
C SER A 310 -12.98 4.73 -8.80
N CYS A 311 -13.29 3.51 -8.34
CA CYS A 311 -12.73 2.28 -8.89
C CYS A 311 -13.63 1.06 -8.63
N ASN A 312 -13.20 -0.08 -9.16
CA ASN A 312 -13.75 -1.39 -8.86
C ASN A 312 -12.82 -2.12 -7.88
N LEU A 313 -13.43 -2.80 -6.92
CA LEU A 313 -12.78 -3.66 -5.95
C LEU A 313 -13.25 -5.10 -6.17
N ASP A 314 -12.39 -5.92 -6.77
CA ASP A 314 -12.57 -7.37 -6.80
C ASP A 314 -11.95 -7.98 -5.54
N THR A 315 -12.79 -8.28 -4.57
CA THR A 315 -12.35 -8.79 -3.27
C THR A 315 -11.88 -10.25 -3.36
N GLY A 316 -12.31 -11.00 -4.37
CA GLY A 316 -12.15 -12.45 -4.49
C GLY A 316 -12.89 -13.26 -3.42
N SER A 317 -13.68 -12.60 -2.56
CA SER A 317 -14.37 -13.22 -1.43
C SER A 317 -15.63 -13.97 -1.85
N ARG A 318 -16.00 -15.02 -1.10
CA ARG A 318 -17.23 -15.76 -1.35
C ARG A 318 -18.35 -15.24 -0.46
N ASN A 319 -19.54 -15.07 -1.03
CA ASN A 319 -20.73 -14.89 -0.22
C ASN A 319 -21.08 -16.21 0.51
N LEU A 320 -20.72 -16.35 1.79
CA LEU A 320 -20.98 -17.55 2.58
C LEU A 320 -22.29 -17.46 3.40
N GLY A 321 -23.11 -16.43 3.20
CA GLY A 321 -24.16 -16.09 4.17
C GLY A 321 -23.57 -15.88 5.57
N THR A 322 -24.11 -16.55 6.59
CA THR A 322 -23.67 -16.42 7.99
C THR A 322 -22.37 -17.19 8.35
N GLY A 323 -21.64 -17.71 7.36
CA GLY A 323 -20.48 -18.61 7.54
C GLY A 323 -19.20 -18.02 8.15
N GLY A 324 -19.20 -16.74 8.52
CA GLY A 324 -18.16 -16.09 9.33
C GLY A 324 -16.95 -15.52 8.57
N PHE A 325 -16.20 -14.65 9.25
CA PHE A 325 -15.06 -13.88 8.68
C PHE A 325 -13.77 -14.71 8.53
N ILE A 326 -13.66 -15.84 9.23
CA ILE A 326 -12.40 -16.62 9.39
C ILE A 326 -11.96 -17.31 8.08
N ASN A 327 -12.88 -17.51 7.12
CA ASN A 327 -12.60 -18.22 5.86
C ASN A 327 -12.87 -17.35 4.61
N ASN A 328 -12.95 -16.03 4.76
CA ASN A 328 -13.20 -15.10 3.67
C ASN A 328 -12.07 -14.08 3.53
N PHE A 329 -11.90 -13.55 2.32
CA PHE A 329 -11.05 -12.39 2.10
C PHE A 329 -11.72 -11.19 2.78
N ALA A 330 -11.20 -10.81 3.94
CA ALA A 330 -11.69 -9.68 4.71
C ALA A 330 -10.62 -8.58 4.75
N PHE A 331 -11.07 -7.34 4.56
CA PHE A 331 -10.27 -6.18 4.91
C PHE A 331 -10.25 -6.02 6.43
N GLY A 332 -9.09 -5.68 6.98
CA GLY A 332 -8.94 -5.20 8.36
C GLY A 332 -9.75 -3.91 8.49
N ASN A 333 -9.25 -2.81 7.95
CA ASN A 333 -10.01 -1.58 7.81
C ASN A 333 -10.12 -1.19 6.34
N LEU A 334 -11.26 -0.62 5.96
CA LEU A 334 -11.50 -0.07 4.62
C LEU A 334 -12.00 1.37 4.77
N THR A 335 -11.37 2.30 4.07
CA THR A 335 -11.76 3.70 4.01
C THR A 335 -11.99 4.12 2.57
N LEU A 336 -13.19 4.58 2.25
CA LEU A 336 -13.47 5.28 0.99
C LEU A 336 -13.33 6.78 1.23
N LYS A 337 -12.45 7.44 0.48
CA LYS A 337 -12.23 8.88 0.62
C LYS A 337 -13.42 9.70 0.13
N SER A 338 -13.47 10.96 0.55
CA SER A 338 -14.59 11.84 0.21
C SER A 338 -14.84 11.90 -1.30
N GLY A 339 -16.11 11.74 -1.69
CA GLY A 339 -16.55 11.71 -3.09
C GLY A 339 -16.13 10.48 -3.90
N VAL A 340 -15.52 9.45 -3.28
CA VAL A 340 -15.10 8.23 -3.97
C VAL A 340 -16.24 7.24 -4.09
N LYS A 341 -16.46 6.72 -5.30
CA LYS A 341 -17.31 5.55 -5.56
C LYS A 341 -16.46 4.30 -5.73
N ALA A 342 -16.61 3.33 -4.83
CA ALA A 342 -16.03 1.99 -4.98
C ALA A 342 -17.13 0.98 -5.37
N THR A 343 -16.97 0.34 -6.53
CA THR A 343 -17.89 -0.71 -6.98
C THR A 343 -17.31 -2.08 -6.66
N ILE A 344 -18.04 -2.92 -5.92
CA ILE A 344 -17.64 -4.31 -5.70
C ILE A 344 -17.90 -5.09 -6.99
N THR A 345 -16.87 -5.71 -7.51
CA THR A 345 -16.91 -6.52 -8.74
C THR A 345 -16.28 -7.88 -8.52
N GLY A 346 -16.17 -8.66 -9.59
CA GLY A 346 -15.48 -9.96 -9.57
C GLY A 346 -16.43 -11.14 -9.69
N ASN A 347 -15.85 -12.33 -9.53
CA ASN A 347 -16.58 -13.54 -9.16
C ASN A 347 -15.85 -14.17 -7.96
N ALA A 348 -16.58 -14.88 -7.10
CA ALA A 348 -15.97 -15.50 -5.94
C ALA A 348 -14.88 -16.48 -6.39
N ASN A 349 -13.65 -16.25 -5.94
CA ASN A 349 -12.53 -17.09 -6.33
C ASN A 349 -12.43 -18.35 -5.45
N LEU A 350 -13.27 -18.53 -4.43
CA LEU A 350 -13.26 -19.74 -3.59
C LEU A 350 -14.14 -20.86 -4.19
N ALA A 351 -13.56 -21.68 -5.07
CA ALA A 351 -13.95 -23.05 -5.52
C ALA A 351 -15.39 -23.37 -5.97
N THR A 352 -16.38 -22.51 -5.74
CA THR A 352 -17.79 -22.71 -6.11
C THR A 352 -18.39 -21.35 -6.44
N GLY A 353 -18.86 -21.17 -7.69
CA GLY A 353 -19.25 -19.87 -8.28
C GLY A 353 -20.46 -19.19 -7.67
N GLU A 354 -20.35 -18.78 -6.41
CA GLU A 354 -21.27 -17.87 -5.75
C GLU A 354 -20.87 -16.41 -6.02
N ASN A 355 -21.77 -15.46 -5.71
CA ASN A 355 -21.47 -14.04 -5.85
C ASN A 355 -20.39 -13.62 -4.86
N ASP A 356 -19.61 -12.59 -5.21
CA ASP A 356 -18.69 -12.01 -4.22
C ASP A 356 -19.46 -11.38 -3.07
N ALA A 357 -18.77 -11.26 -1.94
CA ALA A 357 -19.18 -10.40 -0.85
C ALA A 357 -17.99 -9.57 -0.36
N LEU A 358 -18.26 -8.36 0.10
CA LEU A 358 -17.28 -7.56 0.83
C LEU A 358 -17.33 -7.95 2.31
N TYR A 359 -16.19 -8.28 2.91
CA TYR A 359 -16.06 -8.43 4.35
C TYR A 359 -15.10 -7.37 4.90
N VAL A 360 -15.53 -6.64 5.92
CA VAL A 360 -14.69 -5.69 6.66
C VAL A 360 -14.71 -6.08 8.14
N ASN A 361 -13.59 -6.62 8.63
CA ASN A 361 -13.51 -7.18 9.98
C ASN A 361 -13.29 -6.12 11.06
N GLY A 362 -12.53 -5.08 10.74
CA GLY A 362 -12.34 -3.87 11.54
C GLY A 362 -13.27 -2.76 11.07
N SER A 363 -12.75 -1.55 10.87
CA SER A 363 -13.58 -0.38 10.55
C SER A 363 -13.86 -0.24 9.06
N LEU A 364 -15.13 -0.01 8.73
CA LEU A 364 -15.55 0.54 7.45
C LEU A 364 -15.80 2.04 7.62
N ALA A 365 -14.98 2.88 7.00
CA ALA A 365 -15.13 4.32 7.02
C ALA A 365 -15.54 4.84 5.64
N LEU A 366 -16.72 5.44 5.55
CA LEU A 366 -17.24 6.02 4.32
C LEU A 366 -17.23 7.54 4.47
N GLU A 367 -16.21 8.23 3.94
CA GLU A 367 -16.11 9.69 4.08
C GLU A 367 -17.22 10.41 3.30
N ASP A 368 -17.34 11.74 3.50
CA ASP A 368 -18.46 12.53 2.96
C ASP A 368 -18.58 12.41 1.41
N GLY A 369 -19.79 12.16 0.95
CA GLY A 369 -20.13 11.97 -0.46
C GLY A 369 -19.60 10.67 -1.08
N SER A 370 -19.02 9.75 -0.30
CA SER A 370 -18.56 8.46 -0.82
C SER A 370 -19.71 7.50 -1.10
N GLU A 371 -19.48 6.55 -2.01
CA GLU A 371 -20.44 5.50 -2.38
C GLU A 371 -19.76 4.13 -2.38
N LEU A 372 -20.29 3.18 -1.62
CA LEU A 372 -20.00 1.75 -1.74
C LEU A 372 -21.10 1.10 -2.58
N ALA A 373 -20.81 0.84 -3.86
CA ALA A 373 -21.74 0.20 -4.79
C ALA A 373 -21.50 -1.31 -4.84
N MET A 374 -22.43 -2.12 -4.35
CA MET A 374 -22.26 -3.56 -4.24
C MET A 374 -22.62 -4.34 -5.50
N ASP A 375 -23.34 -3.75 -6.47
CA ASP A 375 -23.64 -4.38 -7.78
C ASP A 375 -24.22 -5.81 -7.64
N SER A 376 -25.33 -5.92 -6.92
CA SER A 376 -26.05 -7.15 -6.54
C SER A 376 -25.29 -8.11 -5.62
N ARG A 377 -24.26 -7.63 -4.91
CA ARG A 377 -23.48 -8.38 -3.92
C ARG A 377 -23.83 -7.97 -2.50
N GLU A 378 -23.18 -8.60 -1.53
CA GLU A 378 -23.41 -8.36 -0.10
C GLU A 378 -22.18 -7.74 0.56
N ALA A 379 -22.39 -6.92 1.59
CA ALA A 379 -21.33 -6.43 2.46
C ALA A 379 -21.62 -6.80 3.93
N TYR A 380 -20.59 -7.30 4.60
CA TYR A 380 -20.60 -7.70 6.00
C TYR A 380 -19.57 -6.88 6.77
N VAL A 381 -20.02 -6.16 7.80
CA VAL A 381 -19.18 -5.30 8.62
C VAL A 381 -19.18 -5.84 10.05
N ASN A 382 -17.99 -6.11 10.60
CA ASN A 382 -17.82 -6.65 11.95
C ASN A 382 -17.27 -5.65 12.96
N GLY A 383 -16.73 -4.51 12.51
CA GLY A 383 -16.28 -3.43 13.38
C GLY A 383 -17.06 -2.12 13.14
N PRO A 384 -16.48 -0.96 13.49
CA PRO A 384 -17.16 0.32 13.36
C PRO A 384 -17.43 0.72 11.90
N LEU A 385 -18.69 0.96 11.58
CA LEU A 385 -19.13 1.72 10.41
C LEU A 385 -19.22 3.20 10.79
N THR A 386 -18.39 4.02 10.16
CA THR A 386 -18.42 5.50 10.27
C THR A 386 -18.84 6.10 8.95
N VAL A 387 -19.57 7.21 9.02
CA VAL A 387 -20.07 7.93 7.84
C VAL A 387 -19.64 9.38 7.92
N GLY A 388 -19.19 9.93 6.80
CA GLY A 388 -18.65 11.27 6.72
C GLY A 388 -17.18 11.36 7.14
N ASN A 389 -16.60 12.55 6.93
CA ASN A 389 -15.50 13.05 7.79
C ASN A 389 -16.10 13.80 8.99
N SER A 390 -17.30 13.37 9.37
CA SER A 390 -18.29 13.83 10.33
C SER A 390 -18.35 15.34 10.68
N PRO A 391 -19.51 16.01 10.47
CA PRO A 391 -20.73 15.53 9.80
C PRO A 391 -20.55 15.23 8.29
N GLY A 392 -21.27 14.24 7.75
CA GLY A 392 -21.28 13.91 6.32
C GLY A 392 -22.39 12.94 5.89
N THR A 393 -22.50 12.71 4.58
CA THR A 393 -23.35 11.64 4.03
C THR A 393 -22.53 10.59 3.32
N ALA A 394 -22.97 9.34 3.35
CA ALA A 394 -22.39 8.29 2.50
C ALA A 394 -23.48 7.36 1.99
N THR A 395 -23.24 6.77 0.82
CA THR A 395 -24.19 5.86 0.18
C THR A 395 -23.66 4.44 0.15
N VAL A 396 -24.52 3.48 0.46
CA VAL A 396 -24.34 2.06 0.15
C VAL A 396 -25.43 1.70 -0.87
N SER A 397 -25.05 1.17 -2.04
CA SER A 397 -25.98 0.97 -3.15
C SER A 397 -25.94 -0.43 -3.75
N GLY A 398 -27.08 -0.85 -4.31
CA GLY A 398 -27.19 -2.00 -5.21
C GLY A 398 -26.98 -3.37 -4.56
N GLY A 399 -27.17 -3.55 -3.26
CA GLY A 399 -27.07 -4.86 -2.63
C GLY A 399 -27.38 -4.83 -1.12
N ASN A 400 -27.14 -5.94 -0.41
CA ASN A 400 -27.46 -6.02 1.02
C ASN A 400 -26.27 -5.62 1.91
N LEU A 401 -26.54 -4.79 2.92
CA LEU A 401 -25.59 -4.46 3.98
C LEU A 401 -25.97 -5.17 5.29
N THR A 402 -25.01 -5.86 5.90
CA THR A 402 -25.20 -6.52 7.21
C THR A 402 -24.16 -6.01 8.20
N LEU A 403 -24.64 -5.42 9.30
CA LEU A 403 -23.84 -5.16 10.49
C LEU A 403 -23.95 -6.38 11.41
N THR A 404 -22.83 -6.91 11.91
CA THR A 404 -22.84 -8.06 12.82
C THR A 404 -23.02 -7.63 14.28
N ASP A 405 -23.18 -8.60 15.19
CA ASP A 405 -23.27 -8.35 16.63
C ASP A 405 -22.03 -7.65 17.22
N ASN A 406 -20.87 -7.71 16.56
CA ASN A 406 -19.65 -7.00 17.01
C ASN A 406 -19.49 -5.62 16.36
N ALA A 407 -20.33 -5.29 15.37
CA ALA A 407 -20.24 -4.02 14.67
C ALA A 407 -20.72 -2.86 15.56
N SER A 408 -20.32 -1.65 15.20
CA SER A 408 -20.95 -0.43 15.72
C SER A 408 -21.25 0.53 14.59
N PHE A 409 -22.36 1.24 14.66
CA PHE A 409 -22.65 2.37 13.78
C PHE A 409 -22.38 3.66 14.54
N VAL A 410 -21.37 4.42 14.10
CA VAL A 410 -20.91 5.63 14.78
C VAL A 410 -21.38 6.85 13.99
N VAL A 411 -22.08 7.75 14.66
CA VAL A 411 -22.69 8.94 14.05
C VAL A 411 -22.46 10.19 14.89
N GLU A 412 -22.05 11.28 14.25
CA GLU A 412 -22.04 12.61 14.85
C GLU A 412 -23.37 13.33 14.66
N VAL A 413 -23.84 14.02 15.71
CA VAL A 413 -25.08 14.82 15.69
C VAL A 413 -24.81 16.20 16.26
N ASN A 414 -24.56 17.16 15.36
CA ASN A 414 -24.26 18.56 15.66
C ASN A 414 -25.41 19.52 15.28
N GLY A 415 -26.56 18.99 14.83
CA GLY A 415 -27.75 19.74 14.46
C GLY A 415 -28.77 18.85 13.73
N LEU A 416 -29.65 19.45 12.92
CA LEU A 416 -30.84 18.78 12.35
C LEU A 416 -30.78 18.65 10.82
N THR A 417 -29.70 19.08 10.18
CA THR A 417 -29.53 19.00 8.72
C THR A 417 -28.57 17.86 8.36
N ALA A 418 -29.05 16.86 7.63
CA ALA A 418 -28.24 15.71 7.18
C ALA A 418 -27.01 16.18 6.40
N GLY A 419 -25.89 15.48 6.55
CA GLY A 419 -24.64 15.72 5.82
C GLY A 419 -23.84 16.93 6.28
N SER A 420 -24.50 18.01 6.70
CA SER A 420 -23.83 19.25 7.13
C SER A 420 -23.82 19.45 8.64
N GLN A 421 -24.79 18.86 9.35
CA GLN A 421 -24.92 18.98 10.80
C GLN A 421 -25.02 17.62 11.48
N TYR A 422 -25.31 16.53 10.79
CA TYR A 422 -25.24 15.18 11.36
C TYR A 422 -24.89 14.15 10.28
N ASP A 423 -24.41 12.99 10.71
CA ASP A 423 -24.06 11.88 9.81
C ASP A 423 -25.29 11.11 9.33
N GLN A 424 -25.39 10.88 8.02
CA GLN A 424 -26.46 10.08 7.43
C GLN A 424 -25.92 9.00 6.49
N LEU A 425 -26.24 7.75 6.80
CA LEU A 425 -26.08 6.63 5.87
C LEU A 425 -27.29 6.54 4.94
N ILE A 426 -27.05 6.51 3.64
CA ILE A 426 -28.09 6.27 2.64
C ILE A 426 -27.92 4.84 2.13
N VAL A 427 -28.95 4.03 2.23
CA VAL A 427 -29.00 2.67 1.67
C VAL A 427 -29.96 2.69 0.48
N SER A 428 -29.49 2.21 -0.67
CA SER A 428 -30.26 2.20 -1.91
C SER A 428 -30.08 0.89 -2.67
N GLY A 429 -31.13 0.39 -3.33
CA GLY A 429 -31.08 -0.84 -4.12
C GLY A 429 -30.85 -2.14 -3.33
N GLY A 430 -31.14 -2.20 -2.03
CA GLY A 430 -31.03 -3.46 -1.25
C GLY A 430 -31.46 -3.34 0.21
N ASN A 431 -31.31 -4.43 0.98
CA ASN A 431 -31.74 -4.49 2.38
C ASN A 431 -30.60 -4.12 3.35
N ILE A 432 -30.96 -3.67 4.55
CA ILE A 432 -30.03 -3.52 5.66
C ILE A 432 -30.43 -4.42 6.84
N THR A 433 -29.45 -5.13 7.39
CA THR A 433 -29.59 -5.92 8.61
C THR A 433 -28.75 -5.27 9.71
N LEU A 434 -29.40 -4.85 10.78
CA LEU A 434 -28.81 -4.17 11.92
C LEU A 434 -28.57 -5.15 13.06
N ALA A 435 -27.41 -5.02 13.68
CA ALA A 435 -27.03 -5.64 14.93
C ALA A 435 -25.95 -4.76 15.61
N GLY A 436 -25.43 -5.20 16.75
CA GLY A 436 -24.36 -4.49 17.46
C GLY A 436 -24.80 -3.16 18.07
N ASP A 437 -23.88 -2.19 18.14
CA ASP A 437 -24.06 -0.95 18.90
C ASP A 437 -24.29 0.29 18.02
N LEU A 438 -25.27 1.12 18.35
CA LEU A 438 -25.34 2.51 17.91
C LEU A 438 -24.51 3.39 18.86
N VAL A 439 -23.56 4.16 18.31
CA VAL A 439 -22.73 5.11 19.05
C VAL A 439 -23.01 6.53 18.55
N VAL A 440 -23.74 7.31 19.36
CA VAL A 440 -24.07 8.71 19.06
C VAL A 440 -23.03 9.64 19.67
N GLN A 441 -22.48 10.54 18.86
CA GLN A 441 -21.51 11.56 19.26
C GLN A 441 -22.15 12.95 19.13
N PRO A 442 -22.87 13.42 20.15
CA PRO A 442 -23.57 14.69 20.07
C PRO A 442 -22.62 15.88 20.24
N GLY A 443 -22.71 16.86 19.35
CA GLY A 443 -22.10 18.18 19.53
C GLY A 443 -23.08 19.23 20.07
N PRO A 444 -22.64 20.50 20.13
CA PRO A 444 -23.45 21.57 20.72
C PRO A 444 -24.53 22.05 19.75
N PHE A 445 -25.78 21.67 20.00
CA PHE A 445 -26.96 22.30 19.40
C PHE A 445 -28.14 22.33 20.38
N THR A 446 -29.21 23.04 20.01
CA THR A 446 -30.45 23.07 20.80
C THR A 446 -31.55 22.37 20.01
N ALA A 447 -32.15 21.34 20.61
CA ALA A 447 -33.28 20.63 20.04
C ALA A 447 -34.61 21.12 20.62
N ASN A 448 -35.64 21.15 19.79
CA ASN A 448 -37.03 21.28 20.19
C ASN A 448 -37.63 19.89 20.49
N ALA A 449 -38.80 19.89 21.13
CA ALA A 449 -39.57 18.66 21.22
C ALA A 449 -40.02 18.24 19.81
N TRP A 450 -39.94 16.94 19.55
CA TRP A 450 -40.29 16.30 18.28
C TRP A 450 -39.35 16.59 17.11
N ASP A 451 -38.18 17.18 17.37
CA ASP A 451 -37.11 17.19 16.36
C ASP A 451 -36.68 15.75 16.05
N VAL A 452 -36.35 15.49 14.79
CA VAL A 452 -36.00 14.16 14.26
C VAL A 452 -34.68 14.24 13.52
N VAL A 453 -33.85 13.22 13.70
CA VAL A 453 -32.58 13.01 13.00
C VAL A 453 -32.61 11.63 12.36
N TYR A 454 -32.65 11.57 11.03
CA TYR A 454 -32.71 10.32 10.26
C TYR A 454 -31.30 9.81 9.99
N LEU A 455 -30.83 8.89 10.84
CA LEU A 455 -29.46 8.35 10.81
C LEU A 455 -29.23 7.42 9.62
N ILE A 456 -30.23 6.61 9.28
CA ILE A 456 -30.22 5.72 8.12
C ILE A 456 -31.43 6.04 7.27
N SER A 457 -31.21 6.46 6.03
CA SER A 457 -32.23 6.57 5.01
C SER A 457 -32.20 5.33 4.14
N ASN A 458 -33.16 4.43 4.29
CA ASN A 458 -33.27 3.22 3.51
C ASN A 458 -34.27 3.38 2.37
N THR A 459 -33.81 3.97 1.27
CA THR A 459 -34.64 4.36 0.12
C THR A 459 -35.28 3.19 -0.64
N SER A 460 -34.96 1.94 -0.31
CA SER A 460 -35.53 0.75 -0.93
C SER A 460 -35.31 -0.50 -0.07
N GLY A 461 -36.12 -1.54 -0.23
CA GLY A 461 -35.91 -2.79 0.52
C GLY A 461 -36.34 -2.68 1.98
N THR A 462 -35.81 -3.55 2.84
CA THR A 462 -36.21 -3.61 4.25
C THR A 462 -35.05 -3.32 5.18
N THR A 463 -35.35 -2.65 6.29
CA THR A 463 -34.50 -2.62 7.48
C THR A 463 -34.96 -3.72 8.43
N SER A 464 -34.03 -4.57 8.86
CA SER A 464 -34.31 -5.69 9.76
C SER A 464 -33.29 -5.75 10.89
N GLY A 465 -33.65 -6.38 12.00
CA GLY A 465 -32.85 -6.33 13.23
C GLY A 465 -32.92 -4.98 13.92
N VAL A 466 -32.13 -4.82 14.97
CA VAL A 466 -32.02 -3.60 15.78
C VAL A 466 -30.58 -3.48 16.29
N PHE A 467 -30.15 -2.27 16.63
CA PHE A 467 -28.96 -2.09 17.47
C PHE A 467 -29.24 -2.55 18.91
N GLN A 468 -28.38 -2.21 19.87
CA GLN A 468 -28.56 -2.51 21.29
C GLN A 468 -29.84 -1.92 21.93
N TYR A 469 -30.52 -1.02 21.21
CA TYR A 469 -31.78 -0.39 21.61
C TYR A 469 -32.96 -1.01 20.85
N ALA A 470 -33.98 -1.48 21.57
CA ALA A 470 -35.24 -1.87 20.95
C ALA A 470 -35.97 -0.65 20.36
N ASP A 471 -36.93 -0.89 19.47
CA ASP A 471 -37.77 0.17 18.91
C ASP A 471 -38.48 0.97 20.01
N ASP A 472 -38.60 2.28 19.80
CA ASP A 472 -39.22 3.23 20.70
C ASP A 472 -38.58 3.31 22.10
N THR A 473 -37.26 3.09 22.20
CA THR A 473 -36.54 3.13 23.47
C THR A 473 -35.59 4.32 23.61
N PHE A 474 -35.36 4.70 24.87
CA PHE A 474 -34.48 5.81 25.24
C PHE A 474 -33.03 5.48 24.91
N VAL A 475 -32.38 6.37 24.15
CA VAL A 475 -30.97 6.27 23.76
C VAL A 475 -30.10 7.06 24.71
N ASP A 476 -30.27 8.38 24.75
CA ASP A 476 -29.48 9.28 25.60
C ASP A 476 -30.15 10.66 25.80
N VAL A 477 -29.56 11.53 26.63
CA VAL A 477 -29.92 12.94 26.79
C VAL A 477 -28.84 13.83 26.16
N PHE A 478 -29.19 14.49 25.06
CA PHE A 478 -28.33 15.50 24.43
C PHE A 478 -29.16 16.64 23.82
N ALA A 479 -28.51 17.78 23.56
CA ALA A 479 -29.18 19.00 23.07
C ALA A 479 -30.38 19.46 23.92
N GLY A 480 -30.37 19.14 25.22
CA GLY A 480 -31.44 19.49 26.18
C GLY A 480 -32.74 18.68 26.02
N LYS A 481 -32.68 17.50 25.39
CA LYS A 481 -33.83 16.60 25.20
C LYS A 481 -33.45 15.15 25.46
N ARG A 482 -34.47 14.34 25.75
CA ARG A 482 -34.35 12.87 25.77
C ARG A 482 -34.59 12.37 24.35
N TRP A 483 -33.67 11.58 23.81
CA TRP A 483 -33.79 11.04 22.47
C TRP A 483 -34.16 9.57 22.52
N PHE A 484 -35.07 9.19 21.65
CA PHE A 484 -35.55 7.84 21.46
C PHE A 484 -35.25 7.39 20.04
N ILE A 485 -35.03 6.09 19.83
CA ILE A 485 -34.82 5.51 18.51
C ILE A 485 -36.11 4.91 17.97
N THR A 486 -36.31 5.00 16.66
CA THR A 486 -37.27 4.14 15.96
C THR A 486 -36.67 3.58 14.68
N TYR A 487 -37.09 2.38 14.31
CA TYR A 487 -36.71 1.66 13.09
C TYR A 487 -37.84 1.63 12.04
N ASP A 488 -38.97 2.26 12.34
CA ASP A 488 -40.16 2.34 11.49
C ASP A 488 -40.32 3.76 10.88
N ALA A 489 -39.30 4.61 10.97
CA ALA A 489 -39.37 5.98 10.45
C ALA A 489 -39.54 5.99 8.92
N ASP A 490 -40.14 7.06 8.41
CA ASP A 490 -40.40 7.29 7.00
C ASP A 490 -39.96 8.72 6.66
N LEU A 491 -38.75 8.84 6.12
CA LEU A 491 -38.14 10.09 5.73
C LEU A 491 -38.88 10.72 4.53
N ASP A 492 -39.34 9.90 3.58
CA ASP A 492 -40.03 10.37 2.38
C ASP A 492 -41.34 11.09 2.72
N ASN A 493 -42.04 10.65 3.78
CA ASN A 493 -43.27 11.27 4.26
C ASN A 493 -43.10 12.10 5.55
N LEU A 494 -41.88 12.18 6.10
CA LEU A 494 -41.55 12.85 7.36
C LEU A 494 -42.37 12.32 8.55
N LEU A 495 -42.51 10.99 8.64
CA LEU A 495 -43.22 10.29 9.72
C LEU A 495 -42.24 9.47 10.58
N LEU A 496 -42.65 9.15 11.81
CA LEU A 496 -41.92 8.27 12.74
C LEU A 496 -42.41 6.81 12.70
N SER A 497 -43.30 6.48 11.75
CA SER A 497 -43.90 5.16 11.66
C SER A 497 -44.34 4.87 10.22
N GLY A 498 -44.27 3.60 9.82
CA GLY A 498 -44.78 3.12 8.52
C GLY A 498 -43.75 3.07 7.40
N GLY A 499 -42.49 3.38 7.70
CA GLY A 499 -41.37 3.26 6.77
C GLY A 499 -40.37 2.18 7.20
N ASN A 500 -39.12 2.35 6.79
CA ASN A 500 -38.00 1.45 7.00
C ASN A 500 -36.71 2.23 7.35
N ASP A 501 -36.81 3.50 7.71
CA ASP A 501 -35.68 4.34 8.08
C ASP A 501 -35.36 4.21 9.57
N VAL A 502 -34.13 4.53 9.95
CA VAL A 502 -33.73 4.60 11.36
C VAL A 502 -33.57 6.06 11.76
N ALA A 503 -34.32 6.47 12.78
CA ALA A 503 -34.31 7.85 13.25
C ALA A 503 -34.17 7.94 14.77
N LEU A 504 -33.53 9.02 15.22
CA LEU A 504 -33.64 9.50 16.59
C LEU A 504 -34.67 10.62 16.64
N TYR A 505 -35.51 10.64 17.66
CA TYR A 505 -36.49 11.71 17.84
C TYR A 505 -36.54 12.20 19.30
N ALA A 506 -36.69 13.52 19.46
CA ALA A 506 -36.63 14.20 20.75
C ALA A 506 -37.99 14.20 21.46
N VAL A 507 -38.05 13.63 22.67
CA VAL A 507 -39.28 13.58 23.47
C VAL A 507 -39.30 14.72 24.50
N PRO A 508 -40.46 15.40 24.70
CA PRO A 508 -40.61 16.38 25.78
C PRO A 508 -40.23 15.82 27.14
N GLU A 509 -39.54 16.62 27.96
CA GLU A 509 -39.30 16.24 29.35
C GLU A 509 -40.62 16.02 30.09
N PRO A 510 -40.78 14.93 30.87
CA PRO A 510 -42.02 14.65 31.60
C PRO A 510 -42.48 15.81 32.50
N ALA A 511 -41.54 16.61 33.02
CA ALA A 511 -41.84 17.77 33.83
C ALA A 511 -42.61 18.87 33.06
N ALA A 512 -42.36 19.05 31.77
CA ALA A 512 -43.11 20.00 30.94
C ALA A 512 -44.57 19.56 30.77
N ALA A 513 -44.81 18.26 30.55
CA ALA A 513 -46.15 17.69 30.47
C ALA A 513 -46.89 17.80 31.82
N ALA A 514 -46.21 17.51 32.92
CA ALA A 514 -46.77 17.64 34.27
C ALA A 514 -47.09 19.11 34.61
N THR A 515 -46.23 20.06 34.23
CA THR A 515 -46.45 21.49 34.48
C THR A 515 -47.60 22.04 33.63
N LEU A 516 -47.74 21.62 32.38
CA LEU A 516 -48.90 21.93 31.54
C LEU A 516 -50.20 21.37 32.12
N LEU A 517 -50.18 20.13 32.61
CA LEU A 517 -51.34 19.51 33.26
C LEU A 517 -51.73 20.28 34.53
N LEU A 518 -50.76 20.58 35.40
CA LEU A 518 -50.98 21.33 36.64
C LEU A 518 -51.43 22.77 36.37
N GLY A 519 -50.85 23.42 35.37
CA GLY A 519 -51.24 24.76 34.90
C GLY A 519 -52.66 24.78 34.32
N GLY A 520 -53.00 23.78 33.50
CA GLY A 520 -54.35 23.58 32.97
C GLY A 520 -55.38 23.35 34.06
N LEU A 521 -55.08 22.49 35.05
CA LEU A 521 -55.94 22.26 36.21
C LEU A 521 -56.12 23.54 37.06
N ALA A 522 -55.07 24.34 37.24
CA ALA A 522 -55.15 25.62 37.95
C ALA A 522 -56.03 26.64 37.21
N LEU A 523 -55.95 26.70 35.87
CA LEU A 523 -56.79 27.58 35.04
C LEU A 523 -58.26 27.13 35.03
N LEU A 524 -58.53 25.82 34.95
CA LEU A 524 -59.88 25.27 35.07
C LEU A 524 -60.49 25.59 36.44
N ARG A 525 -59.71 25.48 37.52
CA ARG A 525 -60.14 25.88 38.87
C ARG A 525 -60.44 27.37 38.99
N ARG A 526 -59.72 28.23 38.25
CA ARG A 526 -59.98 29.68 38.21
C ARG A 526 -61.25 30.02 37.43
N ARG A 527 -61.56 29.28 36.35
CA ARG A 527 -62.79 29.47 35.56
C ARG A 527 -64.04 28.97 36.29
N ALA A 528 -63.94 27.89 37.06
CA ALA A 528 -65.06 27.37 37.87
C ALA A 528 -65.44 28.24 39.09
N ARG A 529 -64.66 29.29 39.39
CA ARG A 529 -64.90 30.23 40.52
C ARG A 529 -65.43 31.60 40.08
N LYS A 530 -65.63 31.82 38.80
CA LYS A 530 -66.48 32.90 38.28
C LYS A 530 -67.83 32.29 37.92
#